data_AF-A0A4V0HWE9-F1
#
_entry.id   AF-A0A4V0HWE9-F1
#
_cell.length_a   1.000
_cell.length_b   1.000
_cell.length_c   1.000
_cell.angle_alpha   90.00
_cell.angle_beta   90.00
_cell.angle_gamma   90.00
#
_symmetry.space_group_name_H-M   'P 1'
#
loop_
_entity.id
_entity.type
_entity.pdbx_description
1 polymer ?
#
loop_
_entity_poly.entity_id
_entity_poly.type
_entity_poly.pdbx_seq_one_letter_code
_entity_poly.pdbx_strand_id
1 'polypeptide(L)'
;MKLLTSVLPRGRLLTEDGWFTLAVCGFVVGLEVVGRYAALTDFHDGLAGFALVIAVAAVIARHRRAPLGWVLGLGNRFQKVGAAFAALRYDHGIDLRGTPPVARRTPPAVWVIAGALVAWAGLAAGAWAAFPTGWRAVGVYSSYTLYLGFLMALWGVLLAVTFVGVFVPVAVLDSLLKRWLGDTDRRGAELAAVVGYAVLVSAVAFVVPPAAILVLCLVVAVGSWLVYLPKGNDGPAVLWRSGVDQPVYAVPVRRVLSLVAMLASLLMFAILMTACGGRLLDAPRADDTMPVTALFGAIAAWLVPILVVVVALRLWSARRNDPARRTRPTAHVSGADRTQVKRASRILREWGYRIRTAGTREPGQVGVEVVPPDQSQATEFDPQWPLKVSLDDLEAGEVRTRLARRDEIQVRRQLFRGLQKLLKRASAFKGPGGGGFWIAPHWWFVEGVGREDSDATGEDSAPPLVGPPYSRAIPGRARQHAHAVLRATQIDMIFIEDGVTFKGLDRVLRVVTELYDVHGGQRKAEELHFRGVPKVKVMIHEYEPGNPFRSDAYPEPKFDDLSRVRVLHVFRDRGGEEELIEPPFDFSWTPAPALVG
;
A
#
# COMPACT_ATOMS: atom_id res chain seq x y z
N MET A 1 -5.98 -65.61 -45.18
CA MET A 1 -4.81 -64.70 -45.13
C MET A 1 -5.01 -63.38 -44.35
N LYS A 2 -6.20 -63.04 -43.83
CA LYS A 2 -6.42 -61.84 -42.97
C LYS A 2 -6.20 -62.06 -41.46
N LEU A 3 -5.89 -63.29 -41.03
CA LEU A 3 -5.73 -63.67 -39.61
C LEU A 3 -4.27 -63.73 -39.13
N LEU A 4 -3.29 -63.56 -40.03
CA LEU A 4 -1.85 -63.57 -39.67
C LEU A 4 -1.23 -62.18 -39.57
N THR A 5 -1.95 -61.12 -39.96
CA THR A 5 -1.50 -59.71 -39.81
C THR A 5 -1.98 -59.05 -38.52
N SER A 6 -2.79 -59.72 -37.69
CA SER A 6 -3.29 -59.20 -36.41
C SER A 6 -2.49 -59.66 -35.18
N VAL A 7 -1.51 -60.56 -35.34
CA VAL A 7 -0.78 -61.18 -34.21
C VAL A 7 0.70 -60.77 -34.15
N LEU A 8 1.22 -60.09 -35.19
CA LEU A 8 2.51 -59.42 -35.09
C LEU A 8 2.25 -58.03 -34.52
N PRO A 9 2.55 -57.75 -33.23
CA PRO A 9 2.64 -56.37 -32.78
C PRO A 9 3.65 -55.72 -33.72
N ARG A 10 3.20 -54.77 -34.55
CA ARG A 10 4.10 -53.87 -35.27
C ARG A 10 4.89 -53.16 -34.18
N GLY A 11 6.02 -53.76 -33.81
CA GLY A 11 6.93 -53.30 -32.77
C GLY A 11 7.59 -52.03 -33.24
N ARG A 12 6.86 -50.92 -33.23
CA ARG A 12 7.48 -49.62 -33.12
C ARG A 12 8.15 -49.63 -31.76
N LEU A 13 9.45 -49.90 -31.78
CA LEU A 13 10.32 -50.01 -30.60
C LEU A 13 10.18 -48.80 -29.66
N LEU A 14 9.75 -47.63 -30.17
CA LEU A 14 9.40 -46.45 -29.40
C LEU A 14 8.15 -45.77 -29.99
N THR A 15 7.26 -45.31 -29.11
CA THR A 15 6.16 -44.41 -29.48
C THR A 15 6.73 -43.04 -29.91
N GLU A 16 5.94 -42.23 -30.63
CA GLU A 16 6.37 -40.86 -31.01
C GLU A 16 6.78 -40.02 -29.78
N ASP A 17 6.11 -40.22 -28.64
CA ASP A 17 6.45 -39.58 -27.36
C ASP A 17 7.78 -40.10 -26.78
N GLY A 18 8.09 -41.37 -27.00
CA GLY A 18 9.38 -41.97 -26.64
C GLY A 18 10.53 -41.33 -27.40
N TRP A 19 10.39 -41.13 -28.71
CA TRP A 19 11.39 -40.46 -29.53
C TRP A 19 11.60 -39.00 -29.13
N PHE A 20 10.52 -38.25 -28.88
CA PHE A 20 10.63 -36.87 -28.40
C PHE A 20 11.33 -36.78 -27.04
N THR A 21 10.98 -37.66 -26.10
CA THR A 21 11.60 -37.69 -24.77
C THR A 21 13.08 -38.04 -24.87
N LEU A 22 13.45 -39.01 -25.71
CA LEU A 22 14.86 -39.35 -25.96
C LEU A 22 15.63 -38.17 -26.56
N ALA A 23 15.04 -37.42 -27.50
CA ALA A 23 15.66 -36.23 -28.08
C ALA A 23 15.89 -35.13 -27.02
N VAL A 24 14.93 -34.89 -26.13
CA VAL A 24 15.08 -33.93 -25.02
C VAL A 24 16.17 -34.38 -24.04
N CYS A 25 16.20 -35.66 -23.66
CA CYS A 25 17.25 -36.21 -22.80
C CYS A 25 18.63 -36.09 -23.47
N GLY A 26 18.73 -36.45 -24.75
CA GLY A 26 19.96 -36.32 -25.54
C GLY A 26 20.43 -34.87 -25.63
N PHE A 27 19.51 -33.92 -25.80
CA PHE A 27 19.82 -32.49 -25.79
C PHE A 27 20.36 -32.01 -24.44
N VAL A 28 19.72 -32.39 -23.32
CA VAL A 28 20.16 -32.00 -21.97
C VAL A 28 21.52 -32.62 -21.63
N VAL A 29 21.73 -33.90 -21.96
CA VAL A 29 23.05 -34.56 -21.80
C VAL A 29 24.11 -33.91 -22.70
N GLY A 30 23.75 -33.59 -23.94
CA GLY A 30 24.62 -32.87 -24.86
C GLY A 30 25.05 -31.51 -24.31
N LEU A 31 24.11 -30.73 -23.77
CA LEU A 31 24.41 -29.47 -23.10
C LEU A 31 25.33 -29.67 -21.89
N GLU A 32 25.09 -30.68 -21.06
CA GLU A 32 25.91 -30.99 -19.89
C GLU A 32 27.36 -31.33 -20.29
N VAL A 33 27.54 -32.17 -21.31
CA VAL A 33 28.87 -32.55 -21.82
C VAL A 33 29.56 -31.33 -22.43
N VAL A 34 28.90 -30.62 -23.35
CA VAL A 34 29.48 -29.43 -24.00
C VAL A 34 29.87 -28.39 -22.96
N GLY A 35 29.02 -28.14 -21.97
CA GLY A 35 29.28 -27.18 -20.90
C GLY A 35 30.48 -27.51 -20.02
N ARG A 36 30.74 -28.79 -19.77
CA ARG A 36 31.89 -29.24 -18.96
C ARG A 36 33.21 -29.16 -19.71
N TYR A 37 33.20 -29.37 -21.03
CA TYR A 37 34.42 -29.46 -21.83
C TYR A 37 34.79 -28.19 -22.58
N ALA A 38 33.81 -27.35 -22.92
CA ALA A 38 34.08 -26.08 -23.56
C ALA A 38 34.46 -25.03 -22.50
N ALA A 39 35.53 -24.29 -22.74
CA ALA A 39 35.88 -23.09 -21.97
C ALA A 39 34.89 -21.97 -22.32
N LEU A 40 33.65 -22.12 -21.90
CA LEU A 40 32.57 -21.20 -22.23
C LEU A 40 32.78 -19.88 -21.47
N THR A 41 32.33 -18.77 -22.04
CA THR A 41 32.21 -17.47 -21.35
C THR A 41 30.74 -17.27 -20.95
N ASP A 42 30.43 -16.28 -20.11
CA ASP A 42 29.02 -15.92 -19.79
C ASP A 42 28.13 -15.78 -21.02
N PHE A 43 28.68 -15.30 -22.15
CA PHE A 43 27.94 -15.19 -23.41
C PHE A 43 27.51 -16.55 -23.94
N HIS A 44 28.40 -17.54 -23.87
CA HIS A 44 28.09 -18.91 -24.26
C HIS A 44 27.09 -19.55 -23.28
N ASP A 45 27.23 -19.30 -21.99
CA ASP A 45 26.26 -19.73 -20.98
C ASP A 45 24.88 -19.15 -21.29
N GLY A 46 24.81 -17.88 -21.74
CA GLY A 46 23.58 -17.23 -22.21
C GLY A 46 22.96 -17.89 -23.44
N LEU A 47 23.76 -18.23 -24.46
CA LEU A 47 23.28 -18.95 -25.64
C LEU A 47 22.78 -20.36 -25.29
N ALA A 48 23.50 -21.08 -24.42
CA ALA A 48 23.09 -22.39 -23.93
C ALA A 48 21.81 -22.30 -23.09
N GLY A 49 21.68 -21.26 -22.26
CA GLY A 49 20.47 -20.94 -21.52
C GLY A 49 19.28 -20.65 -22.43
N PHE A 50 19.47 -19.90 -23.51
CA PHE A 50 18.42 -19.65 -24.51
C PHE A 50 18.00 -20.94 -25.24
N ALA A 51 18.96 -21.79 -25.60
CA ALA A 51 18.67 -23.11 -26.18
C ALA A 51 17.87 -23.99 -25.19
N LEU A 52 18.19 -23.93 -23.89
CA LEU A 52 17.44 -24.61 -22.84
C LEU A 52 16.00 -24.06 -22.73
N VAL A 53 15.80 -22.75 -22.81
CA VAL A 53 14.46 -22.13 -22.83
C VAL A 53 13.65 -22.58 -24.05
N ILE A 54 14.26 -22.64 -25.24
CA ILE A 54 13.61 -23.17 -26.45
C ILE A 54 13.21 -24.63 -26.24
N ALA A 55 14.09 -25.45 -25.66
CA ALA A 55 13.77 -26.85 -25.36
C ALA A 55 12.58 -26.96 -24.38
N VAL A 56 12.54 -26.14 -23.33
CA VAL A 56 11.40 -26.07 -22.41
C VAL A 56 10.11 -25.64 -23.13
N ALA A 57 10.17 -24.62 -24.00
CA ALA A 57 9.03 -24.18 -24.79
C ALA A 57 8.52 -25.28 -25.74
N ALA A 58 9.43 -26.03 -26.36
CA ALA A 58 9.09 -27.19 -27.19
C ALA A 58 8.44 -28.31 -26.37
N VAL A 59 8.93 -28.59 -25.16
CA VAL A 59 8.31 -29.53 -24.22
C VAL A 59 6.89 -29.08 -23.84
N ILE A 60 6.68 -27.79 -23.52
CA ILE A 60 5.36 -27.24 -23.20
C ILE A 60 4.42 -27.36 -24.41
N ALA A 61 4.88 -26.98 -25.61
CA ALA A 61 4.10 -27.06 -26.84
C ALA A 61 3.73 -28.51 -27.19
N ARG A 62 4.66 -29.46 -27.02
CA ARG A 62 4.38 -30.89 -27.21
C ARG A 62 3.41 -31.40 -26.16
N HIS A 63 3.62 -31.10 -24.88
CA HIS A 63 2.77 -31.54 -23.78
C HIS A 63 1.32 -31.08 -23.94
N ARG A 64 1.09 -29.87 -24.48
CA ARG A 64 -0.26 -29.37 -24.80
C ARG A 64 -0.96 -30.15 -25.92
N ARG A 65 -0.20 -30.74 -26.85
CA ARG A 65 -0.75 -31.56 -27.95
C ARG A 65 -0.90 -33.03 -27.56
N ALA A 66 0.08 -33.57 -26.84
CA ALA A 66 0.14 -34.95 -26.37
C ALA A 66 0.78 -34.95 -24.96
N PRO A 67 0.02 -35.28 -23.90
CA PRO A 67 0.50 -35.16 -22.53
C PRO A 67 1.65 -36.14 -22.25
N LEU A 68 2.85 -35.60 -22.08
CA LEU A 68 4.05 -36.35 -21.73
C LEU A 68 3.97 -36.85 -20.27
N GLY A 69 4.07 -38.18 -20.06
CA GLY A 69 3.89 -38.79 -18.73
C GLY A 69 4.89 -38.33 -17.67
N TRP A 70 6.16 -38.10 -18.05
CA TRP A 70 7.17 -37.59 -17.11
C TRP A 70 6.92 -36.13 -16.70
N VAL A 71 6.34 -35.32 -17.59
CA VAL A 71 5.93 -33.94 -17.29
C VAL A 71 4.76 -33.92 -16.31
N LEU A 72 3.78 -34.83 -16.47
CA LEU A 72 2.70 -35.01 -15.48
C LEU A 72 3.27 -35.44 -14.13
N GLY A 73 4.22 -36.38 -14.12
CA GLY A 73 4.90 -36.82 -12.90
C GLY A 73 5.62 -35.68 -12.17
N LEU A 74 6.35 -34.82 -12.92
CA LEU A 74 6.96 -33.61 -12.38
C LEU A 74 5.92 -32.61 -11.90
N GLY A 75 4.87 -32.37 -12.70
CA GLY A 75 3.75 -31.49 -12.35
C GLY A 75 3.11 -31.89 -11.02
N ASN A 76 2.86 -33.18 -10.82
CA ASN A 76 2.31 -33.71 -9.56
C ASN A 76 3.28 -33.50 -8.38
N ARG A 77 4.60 -33.64 -8.58
CA ARG A 77 5.60 -33.35 -7.54
C ARG A 77 5.63 -31.85 -7.22
N PHE A 78 5.62 -30.99 -8.23
CA PHE A 78 5.56 -29.54 -8.06
C PHE A 78 4.25 -29.10 -7.42
N GLN A 79 3.12 -29.75 -7.73
CA GLN A 79 1.85 -29.50 -7.05
C GLN A 79 1.88 -29.93 -5.59
N LYS A 80 2.55 -31.04 -5.24
CA LYS A 80 2.74 -31.43 -3.83
C LYS A 80 3.59 -30.43 -3.07
N VAL A 81 4.69 -29.97 -3.68
CA VAL A 81 5.53 -28.90 -3.13
C VAL A 81 4.73 -27.61 -3.02
N GLY A 82 4.00 -27.24 -4.06
CA GLY A 82 3.11 -26.08 -4.11
C GLY A 82 1.99 -26.15 -3.08
N ALA A 83 1.43 -27.32 -2.81
CA ALA A 83 0.44 -27.55 -1.76
C ALA A 83 1.06 -27.43 -0.36
N ALA A 84 2.30 -27.90 -0.17
CA ALA A 84 3.05 -27.66 1.07
C ALA A 84 3.36 -26.16 1.27
N PHE A 85 3.66 -25.43 0.20
CA PHE A 85 3.77 -23.97 0.24
C PHE A 85 2.42 -23.28 0.40
N ALA A 86 1.33 -23.86 -0.11
CA ALA A 86 -0.02 -23.35 0.10
C ALA A 86 -0.45 -23.52 1.56
N ALA A 87 0.06 -24.52 2.28
CA ALA A 87 -0.08 -24.60 3.74
C ALA A 87 0.69 -23.49 4.48
N LEU A 88 1.63 -22.80 3.81
CA LEU A 88 2.27 -21.58 4.30
C LEU A 88 1.54 -20.31 3.83
N ARG A 89 0.50 -20.44 3.00
CA ARG A 89 -0.35 -19.31 2.61
C ARG A 89 -1.11 -18.87 3.85
N TYR A 90 -0.93 -17.60 4.18
CA TYR A 90 -1.70 -16.96 5.22
C TYR A 90 -2.91 -16.31 4.59
N ASP A 91 -4.07 -16.49 5.18
CA ASP A 91 -5.18 -15.60 4.88
C ASP A 91 -4.84 -14.24 5.46
N HIS A 92 -5.17 -13.19 4.72
CA HIS A 92 -4.86 -11.81 5.11
C HIS A 92 -6.15 -11.01 5.16
N GLY A 93 -6.22 -10.06 6.08
CA GLY A 93 -7.33 -9.14 6.18
C GLY A 93 -6.84 -7.82 6.75
N ILE A 94 -7.69 -6.80 6.76
CA ILE A 94 -7.36 -5.51 7.36
C ILE A 94 -8.22 -5.31 8.60
N ASP A 95 -7.59 -5.09 9.75
CA ASP A 95 -8.24 -4.60 10.97
C ASP A 95 -8.15 -3.08 11.01
N LEU A 96 -9.27 -2.44 10.74
CA LEU A 96 -9.45 -1.00 10.88
C LEU A 96 -9.93 -0.64 12.29
N ARG A 97 -10.63 -1.55 12.98
CA ARG A 97 -11.28 -1.30 14.27
C ARG A 97 -10.28 -1.14 15.40
N GLY A 98 -9.39 -2.12 15.57
CA GLY A 98 -8.37 -2.17 16.64
C GLY A 98 -8.90 -2.39 18.07
N THR A 99 -10.23 -2.36 18.29
CA THR A 99 -10.87 -2.56 19.61
C THR A 99 -12.05 -3.54 19.52
N PRO A 100 -12.14 -4.58 20.37
CA PRO A 100 -11.10 -5.12 21.24
C PRO A 100 -9.79 -5.47 20.50
N PRO A 101 -8.63 -5.42 21.17
CA PRO A 101 -7.35 -5.70 20.53
C PRO A 101 -7.24 -7.19 20.16
N VAL A 102 -6.85 -7.47 18.92
CA VAL A 102 -6.48 -8.81 18.46
C VAL A 102 -5.04 -9.14 18.90
N ALA A 103 -4.77 -10.40 19.21
CA ALA A 103 -3.45 -10.87 19.62
C ALA A 103 -2.38 -10.53 18.55
N ARG A 104 -1.26 -9.94 18.98
CA ARG A 104 -0.25 -9.43 18.05
C ARG A 104 0.90 -10.42 17.89
N ARG A 105 1.05 -10.96 16.69
CA ARG A 105 2.13 -11.91 16.35
C ARG A 105 2.55 -11.71 14.91
N THR A 106 3.84 -11.76 14.63
CA THR A 106 4.34 -11.78 13.25
C THR A 106 4.34 -13.23 12.73
N PRO A 107 3.95 -13.47 11.46
CA PRO A 107 4.00 -14.80 10.88
C PRO A 107 5.41 -15.40 10.99
N PRO A 108 5.57 -16.64 11.51
CA PRO A 108 6.89 -17.24 11.69
C PRO A 108 7.66 -17.39 10.37
N ALA A 109 6.96 -17.55 9.24
CA ALA A 109 7.56 -17.61 7.91
C ALA A 109 8.43 -16.39 7.60
N VAL A 110 8.09 -15.21 8.12
CA VAL A 110 8.90 -13.98 7.91
C VAL A 110 10.30 -14.15 8.48
N TRP A 111 10.44 -14.76 9.66
CA TRP A 111 11.74 -15.01 10.28
C TRP A 111 12.51 -16.13 9.60
N VAL A 112 11.81 -17.17 9.14
CA VAL A 112 12.42 -18.25 8.35
C VAL A 112 12.98 -17.71 7.04
N ILE A 113 12.23 -16.88 6.33
CA ILE A 113 12.68 -16.24 5.08
C ILE A 113 13.86 -15.30 5.35
N ALA A 114 13.79 -14.46 6.39
CA ALA A 114 14.90 -13.58 6.75
C ALA A 114 16.18 -14.37 7.07
N GLY A 115 16.06 -15.43 7.88
CA GLY A 115 17.17 -16.33 8.21
C GLY A 115 17.74 -17.04 6.99
N ALA A 116 16.88 -17.53 6.09
CA ALA A 116 17.29 -18.17 4.84
C ALA A 116 18.03 -17.21 3.91
N LEU A 117 17.58 -15.95 3.80
CA LEU A 117 18.27 -14.92 3.01
C LEU A 117 19.65 -14.57 3.57
N VAL A 118 19.77 -14.45 4.89
CA VAL A 118 21.06 -14.22 5.56
C VAL A 118 22.00 -15.40 5.37
N ALA A 119 21.50 -16.63 5.55
CA ALA A 119 22.26 -17.85 5.34
C ALA A 119 22.74 -17.97 3.88
N TRP A 120 21.85 -17.69 2.91
CA TRP A 120 22.20 -17.68 1.49
C TRP A 120 23.27 -16.64 1.18
N ALA A 121 23.13 -15.42 1.70
CA ALA A 121 24.13 -14.37 1.49
C ALA A 121 25.49 -14.76 2.10
N GLY A 122 25.50 -15.42 3.26
CA GLY A 122 26.72 -15.99 3.86
C GLY A 122 27.33 -17.10 3.01
N LEU A 123 26.52 -18.01 2.45
CA LEU A 123 26.97 -19.06 1.53
C LEU A 123 27.53 -18.46 0.23
N ALA A 124 26.87 -17.46 -0.34
CA ALA A 124 27.36 -16.75 -1.52
C ALA A 124 28.70 -16.06 -1.23
N ALA A 125 28.82 -15.35 -0.09
CA ALA A 125 30.07 -14.74 0.34
C ALA A 125 31.19 -15.78 0.51
N GLY A 126 30.90 -16.90 1.16
CA GLY A 126 31.85 -18.01 1.35
C GLY A 126 32.26 -18.67 0.03
N ALA A 127 31.31 -18.85 -0.90
CA ALA A 127 31.60 -19.37 -2.23
C ALA A 127 32.53 -18.44 -3.01
N TRP A 128 32.34 -17.13 -2.92
CA TRP A 128 33.24 -16.15 -3.55
C TRP A 128 34.62 -16.08 -2.88
N ALA A 129 34.68 -16.27 -1.56
CA ALA A 129 35.95 -16.35 -0.84
C ALA A 129 36.75 -17.61 -1.19
N ALA A 130 36.07 -18.76 -1.34
CA ALA A 130 36.70 -20.03 -1.69
C ALA A 130 37.03 -20.16 -3.20
N PHE A 131 36.21 -19.55 -4.05
CA PHE A 131 36.33 -19.58 -5.51
C PHE A 131 36.32 -18.14 -6.05
N PRO A 132 37.47 -17.44 -6.07
CA PRO A 132 37.56 -16.07 -6.58
C PRO A 132 37.15 -15.94 -8.05
N THR A 133 37.31 -17.01 -8.83
CA THR A 133 36.83 -17.14 -10.21
C THR A 133 35.32 -17.31 -10.32
N GLY A 134 34.62 -17.32 -9.18
CA GLY A 134 33.17 -17.37 -9.06
C GLY A 134 32.57 -18.75 -8.85
N TRP A 135 31.31 -18.74 -8.41
CA TRP A 135 30.52 -19.95 -8.21
C TRP A 135 30.22 -20.72 -9.51
N ARG A 136 30.52 -20.12 -10.67
CA ARG A 136 30.49 -20.79 -11.97
C ARG A 136 31.30 -22.07 -11.97
N ALA A 137 32.52 -22.06 -11.44
CA ALA A 137 33.35 -23.27 -11.39
C ALA A 137 32.63 -24.41 -10.66
N VAL A 138 32.05 -24.12 -9.50
CA VAL A 138 31.26 -25.08 -8.70
C VAL A 138 30.04 -25.57 -9.48
N GLY A 139 29.33 -24.66 -10.14
CA GLY A 139 28.16 -24.97 -10.97
C GLY A 139 28.48 -25.90 -12.13
N VAL A 140 29.51 -25.58 -12.93
CA VAL A 140 29.92 -26.37 -14.10
C VAL A 140 30.40 -27.77 -13.69
N TYR A 141 31.17 -27.91 -12.61
CA TYR A 141 31.65 -29.22 -12.17
C TYR A 141 30.56 -30.09 -11.53
N SER A 142 29.57 -29.48 -10.87
CA SER A 142 28.45 -30.22 -10.26
C SER A 142 27.41 -30.62 -11.30
N SER A 143 26.76 -29.64 -11.93
CA SER A 143 25.81 -29.82 -13.04
C SER A 143 25.69 -28.53 -13.84
N TYR A 144 26.22 -28.54 -15.06
CA TYR A 144 26.16 -27.40 -15.97
C TYR A 144 24.72 -26.99 -16.31
N THR A 145 23.82 -27.97 -16.51
CA THR A 145 22.41 -27.71 -16.81
C THR A 145 21.65 -27.07 -15.65
N LEU A 146 21.89 -27.50 -14.41
CA LEU A 146 21.33 -26.84 -13.22
C LEU A 146 21.93 -25.45 -13.00
N TYR A 147 23.24 -25.30 -13.23
CA TYR A 147 23.93 -24.01 -13.23
C TYR A 147 23.27 -23.04 -14.22
N LEU A 148 23.02 -23.46 -15.47
CA LEU A 148 22.33 -22.63 -16.46
C LEU A 148 20.92 -22.25 -16.02
N GLY A 149 20.15 -23.19 -15.47
CA GLY A 149 18.82 -22.89 -14.95
C GLY A 149 18.85 -21.82 -13.85
N PHE A 150 19.79 -21.95 -12.90
CA PHE A 150 19.98 -20.97 -11.84
C PHE A 150 20.48 -19.61 -12.37
N LEU A 151 21.43 -19.61 -13.32
CA LEU A 151 21.95 -18.40 -13.95
C LEU A 151 20.85 -17.64 -14.68
N MET A 152 20.00 -18.32 -15.46
CA MET A 152 18.87 -17.72 -16.15
C MET A 152 17.84 -17.15 -15.17
N ALA A 153 17.59 -17.83 -14.04
CA ALA A 153 16.73 -17.31 -12.98
C ALA A 153 17.33 -16.05 -12.34
N LEU A 154 18.63 -16.05 -12.04
CA LEU A 154 19.33 -14.89 -11.50
C LEU A 154 19.29 -13.70 -12.48
N TRP A 155 19.57 -13.92 -13.77
CA TRP A 155 19.47 -12.89 -14.80
C TRP A 155 18.04 -12.37 -14.95
N GLY A 156 17.03 -13.24 -14.91
CA GLY A 156 15.62 -12.84 -14.93
C GLY A 156 15.27 -11.92 -13.76
N VAL A 157 15.73 -12.26 -12.55
CA VAL A 157 15.53 -11.43 -11.35
C VAL A 157 16.28 -10.10 -11.46
N LEU A 158 17.54 -10.10 -11.90
CA LEU A 158 18.34 -8.88 -12.08
C LEU A 158 17.72 -7.95 -13.14
N LEU A 159 17.21 -8.50 -14.24
CA LEU A 159 16.48 -7.75 -15.26
C LEU A 159 15.19 -7.16 -14.67
N ALA A 160 14.41 -7.95 -13.93
CA ALA A 160 13.20 -7.45 -13.27
C ALA A 160 13.50 -6.30 -12.30
N VAL A 161 14.54 -6.44 -11.47
CA VAL A 161 15.03 -5.37 -10.59
C VAL A 161 15.46 -4.15 -11.40
N THR A 162 16.13 -4.35 -12.54
CA THR A 162 16.56 -3.27 -13.43
C THR A 162 15.36 -2.52 -14.01
N PHE A 163 14.36 -3.24 -14.52
CA PHE A 163 13.12 -2.65 -15.02
C PHE A 163 12.37 -1.88 -13.95
N VAL A 164 12.20 -2.45 -12.75
CA VAL A 164 11.56 -1.78 -11.61
C VAL A 164 12.37 -0.55 -11.17
N GLY A 165 13.69 -0.69 -11.08
CA GLY A 165 14.64 0.35 -10.70
C GLY A 165 14.68 1.54 -11.66
N VAL A 166 14.35 1.32 -12.93
CA VAL A 166 14.21 2.38 -13.94
C VAL A 166 12.80 2.97 -13.95
N PHE A 167 11.78 2.12 -13.98
CA PHE A 167 10.40 2.55 -14.18
C PHE A 167 9.82 3.25 -12.96
N VAL A 168 10.02 2.73 -11.75
CA VAL A 168 9.40 3.26 -10.53
C VAL A 168 9.85 4.69 -10.22
N PRO A 169 11.16 5.03 -10.25
CA PRO A 169 11.58 6.41 -10.01
C PRO A 169 11.05 7.38 -11.05
N VAL A 170 11.02 6.99 -12.33
CA VAL A 170 10.47 7.83 -13.39
C VAL A 170 8.98 8.06 -13.19
N ALA A 171 8.19 7.01 -12.88
CA ALA A 171 6.77 7.15 -12.60
C ALA A 171 6.48 8.04 -11.38
N VAL A 172 7.33 7.96 -10.35
CA VAL A 172 7.23 8.84 -9.18
C VAL A 172 7.59 10.27 -9.53
N LEU A 173 8.66 10.50 -10.29
CA LEU A 173 9.06 11.83 -10.75
C LEU A 173 7.98 12.46 -11.63
N ASP A 174 7.43 11.71 -12.58
CA ASP A 174 6.30 12.15 -13.40
C ASP A 174 5.09 12.54 -12.54
N SER A 175 4.72 11.70 -11.57
CA SER A 175 3.62 12.03 -10.65
C SER A 175 3.86 13.30 -9.84
N LEU A 176 5.12 13.61 -9.49
CA LEU A 176 5.50 14.85 -8.81
C LEU A 176 5.46 16.05 -9.77
N LEU A 177 5.95 15.89 -10.99
CA LEU A 177 5.94 16.93 -12.03
C LEU A 177 4.51 17.28 -12.44
N LYS A 178 3.63 16.30 -12.65
CA LYS A 178 2.20 16.50 -12.93
C LYS A 178 1.50 17.27 -11.81
N ARG A 179 1.90 17.07 -10.55
CA ARG A 179 1.38 17.85 -9.42
C ARG A 179 1.82 19.31 -9.45
N TRP A 180 3.01 19.61 -9.97
CA TRP A 180 3.60 20.95 -9.98
C TRP A 180 3.23 21.75 -11.23
N LEU A 181 3.29 21.12 -12.40
CA LEU A 181 3.21 21.77 -13.71
C LEU A 181 1.88 21.52 -14.42
N GLY A 182 1.03 20.64 -13.91
CA GLY A 182 -0.23 20.23 -14.54
C GLY A 182 -0.07 19.10 -15.56
N ASP A 183 -1.19 18.64 -16.12
CA ASP A 183 -1.21 17.65 -17.21
C ASP A 183 -0.78 18.32 -18.51
N THR A 184 0.45 18.04 -18.95
CA THR A 184 0.95 18.45 -20.26
C THR A 184 1.46 17.19 -20.96
N ASP A 185 1.24 17.08 -22.27
CA ASP A 185 1.67 15.90 -23.03
C ASP A 185 3.21 15.87 -23.10
N ARG A 186 3.83 14.89 -22.42
CA ARG A 186 5.28 14.82 -22.17
C ARG A 186 5.90 13.47 -22.52
N ARG A 187 5.20 12.63 -23.27
CA ARG A 187 5.64 11.27 -23.59
C ARG A 187 7.09 11.20 -24.11
N GLY A 188 7.50 12.17 -24.94
CA GLY A 188 8.87 12.24 -25.46
C GLY A 188 9.93 12.60 -24.40
N ALA A 189 9.63 13.53 -23.50
CA ALA A 189 10.54 13.92 -22.43
C ALA A 189 10.68 12.82 -21.36
N GLU A 190 9.58 12.09 -21.08
CA GLU A 190 9.60 10.93 -20.18
C GLU A 190 10.51 9.82 -20.74
N LEU A 191 10.37 9.48 -22.02
CA LEU A 191 11.23 8.48 -22.67
C LEU A 191 12.70 8.92 -22.67
N ALA A 192 12.98 10.18 -22.98
CA ALA A 192 14.34 10.73 -22.94
C ALA A 192 14.94 10.66 -21.52
N ALA A 193 14.15 10.95 -20.49
CA ALA A 193 14.57 10.84 -19.10
C ALA A 193 14.84 9.38 -18.68
N VAL A 194 14.00 8.43 -19.10
CA VAL A 194 14.20 6.99 -18.87
C VAL A 194 15.52 6.53 -19.49
N VAL A 195 15.75 6.86 -20.78
CA VAL A 195 16.96 6.46 -21.50
C VAL A 195 18.19 7.13 -20.91
N GLY A 196 18.15 8.45 -20.67
CA GLY A 196 19.27 9.17 -20.07
C GLY A 196 19.63 8.65 -18.68
N TYR A 197 18.63 8.30 -17.87
CA TYR A 197 18.83 7.67 -16.56
C TYR A 197 19.46 6.29 -16.66
N ALA A 198 18.96 5.43 -17.54
CA ALA A 198 19.50 4.08 -17.75
C ALA A 198 20.96 4.12 -18.24
N VAL A 199 21.28 5.04 -19.16
CA VAL A 199 22.65 5.26 -19.65
C VAL A 199 23.58 5.73 -18.53
N LEU A 200 23.14 6.71 -17.73
CA LEU A 200 23.92 7.23 -16.61
C LEU A 200 24.23 6.13 -15.58
N VAL A 201 23.22 5.36 -15.17
CA VAL A 201 23.40 4.26 -14.21
C VAL A 201 24.32 3.18 -14.77
N SER A 202 24.19 2.85 -16.06
CA SER A 202 25.07 1.90 -16.72
C SER A 202 26.52 2.40 -16.70
N ALA A 203 26.76 3.68 -17.04
CA ALA A 203 28.09 4.28 -17.00
C ALA A 203 28.70 4.25 -15.58
N VAL A 204 27.91 4.56 -14.55
CA VAL A 204 28.36 4.45 -13.15
C VAL A 204 28.67 3.00 -12.78
N ALA A 205 27.84 2.04 -13.17
CA ALA A 205 28.06 0.62 -12.93
C ALA A 205 29.33 0.07 -13.59
N PHE A 206 29.79 0.68 -14.69
CA PHE A 206 31.06 0.34 -15.33
C PHE A 206 32.29 0.86 -14.59
N VAL A 207 32.17 1.96 -13.83
CA VAL A 207 33.32 2.65 -13.23
C VAL A 207 33.42 2.43 -11.72
N VAL A 208 32.28 2.32 -11.03
CA VAL A 208 32.21 2.37 -9.56
C VAL A 208 31.80 1.00 -8.99
N PRO A 209 32.62 0.40 -8.09
CA PRO A 209 32.30 -0.87 -7.46
C PRO A 209 31.01 -0.82 -6.61
N PRO A 210 30.22 -1.90 -6.57
CA PRO A 210 28.91 -1.92 -5.90
C PRO A 210 28.96 -2.16 -4.38
N ALA A 211 30.12 -2.31 -3.74
CA ALA A 211 30.22 -2.60 -2.29
C ALA A 211 29.45 -1.60 -1.40
N ALA A 212 29.47 -0.31 -1.75
CA ALA A 212 28.73 0.71 -1.00
C ALA A 212 27.21 0.43 -0.97
N ILE A 213 26.69 -0.20 -2.02
CA ILE A 213 25.26 -0.53 -2.15
C ILE A 213 24.89 -1.69 -1.22
N LEU A 214 25.77 -2.68 -1.04
CA LEU A 214 25.55 -3.74 -0.07
C LEU A 214 25.47 -3.20 1.36
N VAL A 215 26.37 -2.26 1.70
CA VAL A 215 26.32 -1.57 2.99
C VAL A 215 25.00 -0.82 3.13
N LEU A 216 24.54 -0.12 2.08
CA LEU A 216 23.24 0.52 2.08
C LEU A 216 22.09 -0.47 2.31
N CYS A 217 22.07 -1.62 1.63
CA CYS A 217 21.06 -2.66 1.85
C CYS A 217 21.05 -3.15 3.31
N LEU A 218 22.23 -3.36 3.91
CA LEU A 218 22.34 -3.76 5.30
C LEU A 218 21.85 -2.66 6.25
N VAL A 219 22.21 -1.39 6.00
CA VAL A 219 21.73 -0.23 6.78
C VAL A 219 20.20 -0.13 6.69
N VAL A 220 19.60 -0.32 5.52
CA VAL A 220 18.14 -0.30 5.36
C VAL A 220 17.49 -1.49 6.07
N ALA A 221 18.08 -2.70 5.99
CA ALA A 221 17.57 -3.87 6.69
C ALA A 221 17.61 -3.70 8.21
N VAL A 222 18.75 -3.27 8.76
CA VAL A 222 18.92 -3.00 10.19
C VAL A 222 18.05 -1.84 10.65
N GLY A 223 17.99 -0.74 9.88
CA GLY A 223 17.11 0.39 10.18
C GLY A 223 15.63 -0.01 10.21
N SER A 224 15.20 -0.86 9.27
CA SER A 224 13.84 -1.40 9.22
C SER A 224 13.55 -2.32 10.42
N TRP A 225 14.51 -3.15 10.81
CA TRP A 225 14.43 -3.96 12.03
C TRP A 225 14.31 -3.10 13.28
N LEU A 226 15.10 -2.03 13.41
CA LEU A 226 15.00 -1.10 14.55
C LEU A 226 13.64 -0.39 14.60
N VAL A 227 13.07 -0.02 13.45
CA VAL A 227 11.71 0.57 13.36
C VAL A 227 10.61 -0.44 13.70
N TYR A 228 10.87 -1.74 13.54
CA TYR A 228 9.93 -2.81 13.90
C TYR A 228 9.78 -2.99 15.43
N LEU A 229 10.85 -2.78 16.20
CA LEU A 229 10.91 -3.07 17.64
C LEU A 229 9.89 -2.30 18.52
N PRO A 230 9.66 -0.98 18.34
CA PRO A 230 8.75 -0.22 19.17
C PRO A 230 7.33 -0.84 19.22
N LYS A 231 6.78 -0.97 20.43
CA LYS A 231 5.39 -1.40 20.65
C LYS A 231 4.47 -0.18 20.55
N GLY A 232 3.96 0.09 19.35
CA GLY A 232 2.91 1.09 19.13
C GLY A 232 1.54 0.42 19.09
N ASN A 233 0.57 0.94 19.85
CA ASN A 233 -0.77 0.34 19.93
C ASN A 233 -1.79 0.92 18.94
N ASP A 234 -1.54 2.10 18.39
CA ASP A 234 -2.56 2.83 17.63
C ASP A 234 -2.29 2.79 16.13
N GLY A 235 -3.17 2.14 15.40
CA GLY A 235 -3.18 2.15 13.94
C GLY A 235 -3.85 0.94 13.32
N PRO A 236 -4.06 0.98 12.00
CA PRO A 236 -4.56 -0.17 11.24
C PRO A 236 -3.59 -1.34 11.38
N ALA A 237 -4.11 -2.56 11.37
CA ALA A 237 -3.33 -3.79 11.38
C ALA A 237 -3.71 -4.69 10.20
N VAL A 238 -2.77 -5.50 9.76
CA VAL A 238 -3.04 -6.64 8.88
C VAL A 238 -3.34 -7.83 9.76
N LEU A 239 -4.54 -8.37 9.62
CA LEU A 239 -4.92 -9.64 10.21
C LEU A 239 -4.32 -10.77 9.39
N TRP A 240 -3.91 -11.83 10.07
CA TRP A 240 -3.48 -13.06 9.43
C TRP A 240 -3.84 -14.29 10.25
N ARG A 241 -4.08 -15.40 9.56
CA ARG A 241 -4.19 -16.76 10.15
C ARG A 241 -3.49 -17.76 9.24
N SER A 242 -2.94 -18.82 9.82
CA SER A 242 -2.26 -19.90 9.07
C SER A 242 -3.20 -20.96 8.51
N GLY A 243 -4.48 -20.92 8.87
CA GLY A 243 -5.50 -21.85 8.41
C GLY A 243 -6.86 -21.48 9.02
N VAL A 244 -7.95 -22.03 8.48
CA VAL A 244 -9.33 -21.68 8.86
C VAL A 244 -9.60 -21.87 10.36
N ASP A 245 -9.08 -22.95 10.94
CA ASP A 245 -9.28 -23.31 12.36
C ASP A 245 -8.23 -22.70 13.32
N GLN A 246 -7.33 -21.85 12.81
CA GLN A 246 -6.25 -21.25 13.61
C GLN A 246 -6.66 -19.85 14.11
N PRO A 247 -6.16 -19.44 15.29
CA PRO A 247 -6.48 -18.12 15.83
C PRO A 247 -5.99 -17.00 14.91
N VAL A 248 -6.79 -15.94 14.82
CA VAL A 248 -6.45 -14.74 14.06
C VAL A 248 -5.47 -13.88 14.85
N TYR A 249 -4.39 -13.47 14.19
CA TYR A 249 -3.38 -12.58 14.74
C TYR A 249 -3.32 -11.26 13.97
N ALA A 250 -2.83 -10.20 14.60
CA ALA A 250 -2.68 -8.89 14.00
C ALA A 250 -1.21 -8.45 13.93
N VAL A 251 -0.81 -7.85 12.81
CA VAL A 251 0.46 -7.13 12.65
C VAL A 251 0.15 -5.68 12.28
N PRO A 252 0.51 -4.69 13.12
CA PRO A 252 0.33 -3.28 12.77
C PRO A 252 0.92 -2.96 11.39
N VAL A 253 0.22 -2.19 10.56
CA VAL A 253 0.64 -1.91 9.16
C VAL A 253 2.06 -1.31 9.10
N ARG A 254 2.42 -0.48 10.08
CA ARG A 254 3.79 0.08 10.17
C ARG A 254 4.86 -1.01 10.30
N ARG A 255 4.57 -2.09 11.04
CA ARG A 255 5.45 -3.25 11.18
C ARG A 255 5.46 -4.09 9.92
N VAL A 256 4.32 -4.24 9.24
CA VAL A 256 4.28 -4.91 7.93
C VAL A 256 5.19 -4.19 6.94
N LEU A 257 5.09 -2.85 6.84
CA LEU A 257 5.96 -2.06 5.97
C LEU A 257 7.44 -2.19 6.32
N SER A 258 7.80 -2.21 7.61
CA SER A 258 9.19 -2.43 8.02
C SER A 258 9.68 -3.84 7.71
N LEU A 259 8.84 -4.86 7.88
CA LEU A 259 9.19 -6.25 7.52
C LEU A 259 9.37 -6.40 6.01
N VAL A 260 8.49 -5.80 5.20
CA VAL A 260 8.63 -5.80 3.73
C VAL A 260 9.92 -5.08 3.32
N ALA A 261 10.21 -3.91 3.89
CA ALA A 261 11.45 -3.18 3.60
C ALA A 261 12.70 -3.98 4.02
N MET A 262 12.66 -4.64 5.18
CA MET A 262 13.75 -5.51 5.65
C MET A 262 13.97 -6.71 4.71
N LEU A 263 12.91 -7.46 4.39
CA LEU A 263 12.99 -8.64 3.52
C LEU A 263 13.44 -8.26 2.11
N ALA A 264 12.89 -7.19 1.54
CA ALA A 264 13.31 -6.69 0.23
C ALA A 264 14.79 -6.29 0.23
N SER A 265 15.27 -5.64 1.30
CA SER A 265 16.67 -5.24 1.42
C SER A 265 17.62 -6.43 1.57
N LEU A 266 17.23 -7.45 2.34
CA LEU A 266 17.98 -8.70 2.49
C LEU A 266 17.99 -9.51 1.18
N LEU A 267 16.86 -9.55 0.47
CA LEU A 267 16.76 -10.20 -0.84
C LEU A 267 17.66 -9.51 -1.85
N MET A 268 17.62 -8.18 -1.92
CA MET A 268 18.52 -7.39 -2.76
C MET A 268 19.98 -7.63 -2.40
N PHE A 269 20.33 -7.63 -1.11
CA PHE A 269 21.67 -7.95 -0.64
C PHE A 269 22.12 -9.34 -1.12
N ALA A 270 21.29 -10.37 -0.94
CA ALA A 270 21.56 -11.75 -1.37
C ALA A 270 21.76 -11.87 -2.89
N ILE A 271 20.90 -11.23 -3.69
CA ILE A 271 21.01 -11.22 -5.15
C ILE A 271 22.31 -10.54 -5.60
N LEU A 272 22.61 -9.36 -5.04
CA LEU A 272 23.81 -8.59 -5.39
C LEU A 272 25.10 -9.31 -4.95
N MET A 273 25.11 -9.93 -3.76
CA MET A 273 26.22 -10.79 -3.32
C MET A 273 26.44 -11.97 -4.28
N THR A 274 25.36 -12.58 -4.77
CA THR A 274 25.43 -13.72 -5.70
C THR A 274 25.96 -13.29 -7.07
N ALA A 275 25.51 -12.14 -7.57
CA ALA A 275 25.82 -11.65 -8.91
C ALA A 275 27.17 -10.91 -9.02
N CYS A 276 27.50 -10.04 -8.07
CA CYS A 276 28.70 -9.20 -8.12
C CYS A 276 29.92 -9.86 -7.46
N GLY A 277 29.73 -10.60 -6.37
CA GLY A 277 30.74 -11.54 -5.89
C GLY A 277 32.12 -10.99 -5.57
N GLY A 278 33.15 -11.54 -6.22
CA GLY A 278 34.54 -11.07 -6.10
C GLY A 278 34.75 -9.62 -6.57
N ARG A 279 33.81 -9.05 -7.34
CA ARG A 279 33.88 -7.68 -7.88
C ARG A 279 33.19 -6.64 -7.02
N LEU A 280 32.85 -6.96 -5.78
CA LEU A 280 32.24 -5.96 -4.90
C LEU A 280 33.16 -4.75 -4.69
N LEU A 281 34.48 -4.96 -4.74
CA LEU A 281 35.49 -3.95 -4.48
C LEU A 281 36.23 -3.47 -5.75
N ASP A 282 36.06 -4.15 -6.88
CA ASP A 282 36.80 -3.90 -8.12
C ASP A 282 35.87 -3.56 -9.30
N ALA A 283 36.38 -2.75 -10.25
CA ALA A 283 35.69 -2.48 -11.50
C ALA A 283 35.70 -3.70 -12.43
N PRO A 284 34.74 -3.83 -13.38
CA PRO A 284 34.70 -4.92 -14.35
C PRO A 284 35.99 -4.99 -15.18
N ARG A 285 36.55 -6.19 -15.36
CA ARG A 285 37.71 -6.47 -16.20
C ARG A 285 37.32 -7.40 -17.36
N ALA A 286 38.14 -7.42 -18.41
CA ALA A 286 37.88 -8.23 -19.60
C ALA A 286 38.19 -9.73 -19.41
N ASP A 287 39.07 -10.06 -18.45
CA ASP A 287 39.50 -11.42 -18.08
C ASP A 287 38.55 -12.12 -17.10
N ASP A 288 37.46 -11.45 -16.74
CA ASP A 288 36.46 -11.97 -15.86
C ASP A 288 35.76 -13.22 -16.41
N THR A 289 35.51 -14.20 -15.53
CA THR A 289 34.80 -15.44 -15.89
C THR A 289 33.31 -15.23 -16.14
N MET A 290 32.70 -14.24 -15.46
CA MET A 290 31.26 -13.94 -15.51
C MET A 290 30.97 -12.45 -15.78
N PRO A 291 31.43 -11.87 -16.90
CA PRO A 291 31.36 -10.43 -17.13
C PRO A 291 29.92 -9.90 -17.24
N VAL A 292 29.01 -10.67 -17.85
CA VAL A 292 27.61 -10.25 -18.08
C VAL A 292 26.83 -10.27 -16.77
N THR A 293 27.00 -11.33 -15.97
CA THR A 293 26.33 -11.49 -14.68
C THR A 293 26.70 -10.38 -13.71
N ALA A 294 28.00 -10.09 -13.61
CA ALA A 294 28.49 -9.02 -12.76
C ALA A 294 28.07 -7.63 -13.27
N LEU A 295 27.99 -7.42 -14.59
CA LEU A 295 27.46 -6.18 -15.17
C LEU A 295 25.99 -5.97 -14.81
N PHE A 296 25.12 -6.98 -14.99
CA PHE A 296 23.73 -6.90 -14.57
C PHE A 296 23.60 -6.69 -13.06
N GLY A 297 24.44 -7.36 -12.26
CA GLY A 297 24.53 -7.15 -10.82
C GLY A 297 24.88 -5.69 -10.47
N ALA A 298 25.89 -5.12 -11.12
CA ALA A 298 26.34 -3.75 -10.88
C ALA A 298 25.28 -2.71 -11.31
N ILE A 299 24.64 -2.89 -12.46
CA ILE A 299 23.53 -2.05 -12.92
C ILE A 299 22.39 -2.10 -11.90
N ALA A 300 21.96 -3.31 -11.49
CA ALA A 300 20.91 -3.48 -10.50
C ALA A 300 21.29 -2.84 -9.15
N ALA A 301 22.54 -2.96 -8.72
CA ALA A 301 23.04 -2.35 -7.49
C ALA A 301 22.88 -0.82 -7.53
N TRP A 302 23.32 -0.18 -8.61
CA TRP A 302 23.26 1.28 -8.72
C TRP A 302 21.86 1.86 -8.89
N LEU A 303 20.84 1.03 -9.15
CA LEU A 303 19.43 1.43 -9.11
C LEU A 303 18.84 1.42 -7.68
N VAL A 304 19.42 0.65 -6.75
CA VAL A 304 18.92 0.52 -5.38
C VAL A 304 18.85 1.84 -4.62
N PRO A 305 19.86 2.73 -4.63
CA PRO A 305 19.81 3.99 -3.88
C PRO A 305 18.59 4.84 -4.23
N ILE A 306 18.23 4.90 -5.52
CA ILE A 306 17.11 5.70 -5.99
C ILE A 306 15.79 5.03 -5.62
N LEU A 307 15.69 3.71 -5.68
CA LEU A 307 14.54 2.98 -5.13
C LEU A 307 14.37 3.23 -3.62
N VAL A 308 15.47 3.24 -2.85
CA VAL A 308 15.46 3.57 -1.42
C VAL A 308 14.97 5.00 -1.19
N VAL A 309 15.45 5.97 -1.98
CA VAL A 309 14.97 7.37 -1.91
C VAL A 309 13.48 7.46 -2.24
N VAL A 310 13.01 6.76 -3.28
CA VAL A 310 11.59 6.72 -3.64
C VAL A 310 10.74 6.15 -2.50
N VAL A 311 11.16 5.03 -1.91
CA VAL A 311 10.46 4.42 -0.75
C VAL A 311 10.48 5.39 0.43
N ALA A 312 11.61 6.03 0.73
CA ALA A 312 11.72 7.02 1.80
C ALA A 312 10.80 8.23 1.57
N LEU A 313 10.72 8.75 0.34
CA LEU A 313 9.81 9.82 -0.04
C LEU A 313 8.35 9.40 0.08
N ARG A 314 8.00 8.18 -0.32
CA ARG A 314 6.64 7.61 -0.18
C ARG A 314 6.27 7.43 1.29
N LEU A 315 7.16 6.89 2.12
CA LEU A 315 6.97 6.76 3.57
C LEU A 315 6.86 8.13 4.26
N TRP A 316 7.70 9.09 3.87
CA TRP A 316 7.64 10.46 4.39
C TRP A 316 6.33 11.15 3.99
N SER A 317 5.90 10.99 2.73
CA SER A 317 4.62 11.49 2.23
C SER A 317 3.44 10.86 2.96
N ALA A 318 3.43 9.53 3.11
CA ALA A 318 2.41 8.80 3.88
C ALA A 318 2.36 9.30 5.33
N ARG A 319 3.53 9.45 5.97
CA ARG A 319 3.65 9.99 7.33
C ARG A 319 3.15 11.42 7.46
N ARG A 320 3.40 12.28 6.47
CA ARG A 320 2.94 13.68 6.46
C ARG A 320 1.44 13.78 6.21
N ASN A 321 0.89 12.84 5.44
CA ASN A 321 -0.53 12.76 5.10
C ASN A 321 -1.34 11.90 6.06
N ASP A 322 -0.72 11.35 7.12
CA ASP A 322 -1.34 10.50 8.14
C ASP A 322 -2.38 11.28 8.96
N PRO A 323 -3.69 11.02 8.79
CA PRO A 323 -4.73 11.74 9.52
C PRO A 323 -4.73 11.47 11.02
N ALA A 324 -4.07 10.41 11.50
CA ALA A 324 -3.94 10.15 12.93
C ALA A 324 -3.01 11.17 13.62
N ARG A 325 -2.14 11.86 12.87
CA ARG A 325 -1.22 12.86 13.42
C ARG A 325 -1.92 14.20 13.56
N ARG A 326 -2.29 14.56 14.79
CA ARG A 326 -2.85 15.89 15.09
C ARG A 326 -1.85 16.99 14.73
N THR A 327 -2.28 17.93 13.91
CA THR A 327 -1.54 19.17 13.64
C THR A 327 -2.17 20.34 14.39
N ARG A 328 -1.31 21.25 14.85
CA ARG A 328 -1.71 22.44 15.58
C ARG A 328 -2.66 23.33 14.75
N PRO A 329 -3.66 23.96 15.38
CA PRO A 329 -4.51 24.93 14.71
C PRO A 329 -3.71 26.12 14.19
N THR A 330 -4.20 26.75 13.12
CA THR A 330 -3.52 27.92 12.53
C THR A 330 -4.36 29.17 12.71
N ALA A 331 -3.81 30.18 13.35
CA ALA A 331 -4.40 31.50 13.49
C ALA A 331 -3.74 32.48 12.51
N HIS A 332 -4.57 33.22 11.77
CA HIS A 332 -4.15 34.37 10.97
C HIS A 332 -4.38 35.63 11.81
N VAL A 333 -3.30 36.31 12.17
CA VAL A 333 -3.32 37.47 13.08
C VAL A 333 -3.02 38.73 12.27
N SER A 334 -3.97 39.66 12.27
CA SER A 334 -3.84 40.99 11.67
C SER A 334 -4.05 42.08 12.72
N GLY A 335 -3.66 43.31 12.42
CA GLY A 335 -3.84 44.46 13.30
C GLY A 335 -3.03 45.66 12.81
N ALA A 336 -3.42 46.87 13.23
CA ALA A 336 -2.74 48.10 12.83
C ALA A 336 -1.34 48.21 13.46
N ASP A 337 -1.21 47.85 14.74
CA ASP A 337 0.06 47.90 15.46
C ASP A 337 0.82 46.57 15.38
N ARG A 338 2.00 46.60 14.76
CA ARG A 338 2.89 45.44 14.64
C ARG A 338 3.36 44.90 15.99
N THR A 339 3.52 45.76 16.99
CA THR A 339 3.96 45.35 18.33
C THR A 339 2.87 44.55 19.03
N GLN A 340 1.61 44.99 18.93
CA GLN A 340 0.45 44.27 19.46
C GLN A 340 0.24 42.94 18.73
N VAL A 341 0.34 42.92 17.40
CA VAL A 341 0.28 41.68 16.61
C VAL A 341 1.36 40.68 17.04
N LYS A 342 2.59 41.15 17.33
CA LYS A 342 3.67 40.29 17.83
C LYS A 342 3.37 39.72 19.22
N ARG A 343 2.77 40.51 20.12
CA ARG A 343 2.36 40.08 21.46
C ARG A 343 1.20 39.08 21.41
N ALA A 344 0.15 39.37 20.65
CA ALA A 344 -0.96 38.44 20.39
C ALA A 344 -0.48 37.12 19.78
N SER A 345 0.45 37.19 18.82
CA SER A 345 1.07 36.02 18.21
C SER A 345 1.80 35.14 19.23
N ARG A 346 2.41 35.71 20.25
CA ARG A 346 3.09 34.96 21.32
C ARG A 346 2.06 34.22 22.18
N ILE A 347 1.01 34.90 22.64
CA ILE A 347 -0.06 34.32 23.45
C ILE A 347 -0.71 33.14 22.71
N LEU A 348 -1.06 33.31 21.43
CA LEU A 348 -1.66 32.25 20.64
C LEU A 348 -0.71 31.05 20.41
N ARG A 349 0.61 31.27 20.32
CA ARG A 349 1.59 30.16 20.27
C ARG A 349 1.63 29.38 21.57
N GLU A 350 1.53 30.06 22.71
CA GLU A 350 1.44 29.44 24.04
C GLU A 350 0.19 28.58 24.16
N TRP A 351 -0.92 28.99 23.52
CA TRP A 351 -2.13 28.16 23.39
C TRP A 351 -2.02 27.02 22.38
N GLY A 352 -0.88 26.88 21.71
CA GLY A 352 -0.61 25.80 20.76
C GLY A 352 -1.02 26.11 19.32
N TYR A 353 -1.31 27.37 18.95
CA TYR A 353 -1.56 27.74 17.56
C TYR A 353 -0.27 27.96 16.77
N ARG A 354 -0.30 27.61 15.48
CA ARG A 354 0.63 28.09 14.47
C ARG A 354 0.14 29.46 13.99
N ILE A 355 1.04 30.43 13.89
CA ILE A 355 0.67 31.81 13.56
C ILE A 355 1.07 32.15 12.13
N ARG A 356 0.20 32.85 11.42
CA ARG A 356 0.51 33.57 10.18
C ARG A 356 0.09 35.03 10.32
N THR A 357 0.99 35.95 10.00
CA THR A 357 0.76 37.40 10.10
C THR A 357 0.78 38.11 8.74
N ALA A 358 1.16 37.41 7.68
CA ALA A 358 1.32 37.97 6.34
C ALA A 358 0.52 37.19 5.30
N GLY A 359 0.10 37.88 4.25
CA GLY A 359 -0.67 37.33 3.13
C GLY A 359 -2.17 37.23 3.41
N THR A 360 -2.90 36.74 2.41
CA THR A 360 -4.34 36.51 2.49
C THR A 360 -4.64 35.31 3.40
N ARG A 361 -5.68 35.44 4.23
CA ARG A 361 -6.14 34.36 5.10
C ARG A 361 -6.59 33.17 4.27
N GLU A 362 -5.93 32.03 4.44
CA GLU A 362 -6.35 30.80 3.74
C GLU A 362 -7.63 30.25 4.37
N PRO A 363 -8.47 29.52 3.59
CA PRO A 363 -9.58 28.77 4.15
C PRO A 363 -9.09 27.84 5.27
N GLY A 364 -9.80 27.81 6.41
CA GLY A 364 -9.47 26.93 7.55
C GLY A 364 -8.49 27.51 8.57
N GLN A 365 -8.09 28.78 8.39
CA GLN A 365 -7.38 29.55 9.40
C GLN A 365 -8.36 30.39 10.23
N VAL A 366 -8.17 30.38 11.54
CA VAL A 366 -8.94 31.24 12.45
C VAL A 366 -8.40 32.65 12.34
N GLY A 367 -9.24 33.60 11.89
CA GLY A 367 -8.82 34.99 11.78
C GLY A 367 -9.00 35.72 13.11
N VAL A 368 -7.95 36.41 13.53
CA VAL A 368 -7.89 37.25 14.73
C VAL A 368 -7.39 38.63 14.31
N GLU A 369 -8.17 39.66 14.60
CA GLU A 369 -7.78 41.04 14.35
C GLU A 369 -7.55 41.73 15.70
N VAL A 370 -6.33 42.17 15.94
CA VAL A 370 -5.95 42.84 17.18
C VAL A 370 -6.38 44.30 17.09
N VAL A 371 -7.28 44.70 17.99
CA VAL A 371 -7.90 46.02 18.04
C VAL A 371 -7.77 46.63 19.45
N PRO A 372 -7.99 47.95 19.60
CA PRO A 372 -8.11 48.59 20.92
C PRO A 372 -9.24 47.97 21.79
N PRO A 373 -9.15 48.06 23.14
CA PRO A 373 -10.12 47.46 24.06
C PRO A 373 -11.59 47.84 23.82
N ASP A 374 -11.85 49.10 23.45
CA ASP A 374 -13.17 49.65 23.15
C ASP A 374 -13.82 49.03 21.89
N GLN A 375 -13.03 48.38 21.03
CA GLN A 375 -13.50 47.74 19.79
C GLN A 375 -13.51 46.22 19.87
N SER A 376 -13.19 45.66 21.04
CA SER A 376 -13.11 44.22 21.21
C SER A 376 -14.48 43.56 21.14
N GLN A 377 -14.56 42.46 20.41
CA GLN A 377 -15.74 41.61 20.27
C GLN A 377 -15.58 40.29 21.03
N ALA A 378 -14.68 40.25 22.02
CA ALA A 378 -14.37 39.06 22.80
C ALA A 378 -15.59 38.51 23.55
N THR A 379 -16.47 39.39 24.03
CA THR A 379 -17.67 39.06 24.84
C THR A 379 -18.97 39.12 24.04
N GLU A 380 -18.97 39.61 22.80
CA GLU A 380 -20.16 39.65 21.94
C GLU A 380 -20.73 38.24 21.69
N PHE A 381 -22.05 38.13 21.56
CA PHE A 381 -22.74 36.86 21.29
C PHE A 381 -22.55 36.37 19.86
N ASP A 382 -22.68 37.26 18.86
CA ASP A 382 -22.49 36.95 17.43
C ASP A 382 -21.43 37.87 16.79
N PRO A 383 -20.14 37.66 17.09
CA PRO A 383 -19.07 38.52 16.62
C PRO A 383 -18.79 38.34 15.13
N GLN A 384 -18.27 39.40 14.50
CA GLN A 384 -17.80 39.33 13.11
C GLN A 384 -16.46 38.58 13.01
N TRP A 385 -16.18 37.98 11.85
CA TRP A 385 -14.95 37.21 11.61
C TRP A 385 -14.13 37.79 10.44
N PRO A 386 -12.84 38.13 10.61
CA PRO A 386 -11.92 37.81 11.72
C PRO A 386 -12.37 38.41 13.07
N LEU A 387 -12.14 37.65 14.15
CA LEU A 387 -12.60 38.06 15.48
C LEU A 387 -11.74 39.23 15.95
N LYS A 388 -12.38 40.37 16.17
CA LYS A 388 -11.75 41.56 16.75
C LYS A 388 -11.55 41.33 18.24
N VAL A 389 -10.31 41.35 18.70
CA VAL A 389 -9.96 41.12 20.11
C VAL A 389 -8.93 42.12 20.58
N SER A 390 -9.07 42.57 21.81
CA SER A 390 -8.02 43.32 22.48
C SER A 390 -6.90 42.40 22.94
N LEU A 391 -5.73 42.99 23.25
CA LEU A 391 -4.66 42.23 23.89
C LEU A 391 -5.04 41.76 25.28
N ASP A 392 -5.80 42.55 26.02
CA ASP A 392 -6.18 42.24 27.41
C ASP A 392 -7.09 41.00 27.45
N ASP A 393 -8.04 40.88 26.51
CA ASP A 393 -8.92 39.70 26.40
C ASP A 393 -8.15 38.44 25.97
N LEU A 394 -7.13 38.62 25.13
CA LEU A 394 -6.22 37.53 24.77
C LEU A 394 -5.39 37.09 25.98
N GLU A 395 -4.93 38.00 26.83
CA GLU A 395 -4.15 37.66 28.03
C GLU A 395 -5.03 37.00 29.11
N ALA A 396 -6.27 37.46 29.27
CA ALA A 396 -7.25 36.85 30.16
C ALA A 396 -7.69 35.44 29.71
N GLY A 397 -7.52 35.11 28.43
CA GLY A 397 -7.85 33.80 27.88
C GLY A 397 -9.33 33.57 27.60
N GLU A 398 -10.16 34.61 27.67
CA GLU A 398 -11.62 34.54 27.49
C GLU A 398 -12.00 34.00 26.11
N VAL A 399 -11.23 34.36 25.09
CA VAL A 399 -11.52 33.97 23.70
C VAL A 399 -10.99 32.60 23.32
N ARG A 400 -10.23 31.91 24.20
CA ARG A 400 -9.54 30.65 23.85
C ARG A 400 -10.51 29.56 23.38
N THR A 401 -11.59 29.32 24.11
CA THR A 401 -12.62 28.32 23.78
C THR A 401 -13.35 28.69 22.49
N ARG A 402 -13.63 29.98 22.29
CA ARG A 402 -14.27 30.53 21.09
C ARG A 402 -13.41 30.32 19.85
N LEU A 403 -12.10 30.58 19.93
CA LEU A 403 -11.16 30.32 18.83
C LEU A 403 -11.05 28.82 18.52
N ALA A 404 -11.05 27.95 19.54
CA ALA A 404 -11.03 26.50 19.36
C ALA A 404 -12.30 25.99 18.66
N ARG A 405 -13.48 26.44 19.10
CA ARG A 405 -14.77 26.12 18.47
C ARG A 405 -14.84 26.63 17.04
N ARG A 406 -14.33 27.84 16.77
CA ARG A 406 -14.29 28.38 15.41
C ARG A 406 -13.41 27.56 14.49
N ASP A 407 -12.24 27.17 14.97
CA ASP A 407 -11.31 26.30 14.24
C ASP A 407 -12.01 25.02 13.80
N GLU A 408 -12.66 24.35 14.75
CA GLU A 408 -13.41 23.12 14.49
C GLU A 408 -14.52 23.31 13.44
N ILE A 409 -15.33 24.37 13.57
CA ILE A 409 -16.39 24.68 12.60
C ILE A 409 -15.80 24.88 11.19
N GLN A 410 -14.67 25.58 11.07
CA GLN A 410 -14.04 25.80 9.77
C GLN A 410 -13.51 24.49 9.18
N VAL A 411 -12.85 23.67 10.00
CA VAL A 411 -12.31 22.38 9.59
C VAL A 411 -13.43 21.42 9.16
N ARG A 412 -14.56 21.39 9.89
CA ARG A 412 -15.79 20.66 9.53
C ARG A 412 -16.33 21.14 8.18
N ARG A 413 -16.49 22.44 7.98
CA ARG A 413 -16.95 23.01 6.69
C ARG A 413 -16.03 22.61 5.52
N GLN A 414 -14.72 22.58 5.73
CA GLN A 414 -13.77 22.13 4.72
C GLN A 414 -13.93 20.65 4.37
N LEU A 415 -14.09 19.80 5.39
CA LEU A 415 -14.34 18.37 5.21
C LEU A 415 -15.58 18.15 4.32
N PHE A 416 -16.69 18.77 4.68
CA PHE A 416 -17.96 18.63 3.96
C PHE A 416 -17.88 19.16 2.53
N ARG A 417 -17.26 20.33 2.31
CA ARG A 417 -17.03 20.86 0.95
C ARG A 417 -16.14 19.93 0.11
N GLY A 418 -15.11 19.33 0.73
CA GLY A 418 -14.24 18.37 0.05
C GLY A 418 -15.00 17.10 -0.35
N LEU A 419 -15.77 16.52 0.57
CA LEU A 419 -16.63 15.37 0.30
C LEU A 419 -17.69 15.66 -0.77
N GLN A 420 -18.31 16.84 -0.73
CA GLN A 420 -19.27 17.29 -1.76
C GLN A 420 -18.63 17.30 -3.15
N LYS A 421 -17.42 17.86 -3.27
CA LYS A 421 -16.68 17.91 -4.55
C LYS A 421 -16.33 16.52 -5.05
N LEU A 422 -15.91 15.62 -4.16
CA LEU A 422 -15.61 14.23 -4.50
C LEU A 422 -16.85 13.49 -4.97
N LEU A 423 -17.95 13.55 -4.22
CA LEU A 423 -19.19 12.86 -4.57
C LEU A 423 -19.86 13.41 -5.84
N LYS A 424 -19.77 14.71 -6.09
CA LYS A 424 -20.24 15.30 -7.35
C LYS A 424 -19.47 14.76 -8.56
N ARG A 425 -18.18 14.43 -8.39
CA ARG A 425 -17.40 13.76 -9.43
C ARG A 425 -17.72 12.28 -9.49
N ALA A 426 -17.83 11.63 -8.34
CA ALA A 426 -18.14 10.21 -8.25
C ALA A 426 -19.50 9.86 -8.85
N SER A 427 -20.49 10.76 -8.75
CA SER A 427 -21.81 10.56 -9.35
C SER A 427 -21.81 10.42 -10.87
N ALA A 428 -20.72 10.78 -11.56
CA ALA A 428 -20.57 10.54 -13.00
C ALA A 428 -20.18 9.08 -13.33
N PHE A 429 -19.78 8.29 -12.33
CA PHE A 429 -19.30 6.91 -12.45
C PHE A 429 -20.30 5.90 -11.88
N LYS A 430 -21.60 6.22 -11.92
CA LYS A 430 -22.66 5.29 -11.51
C LYS A 430 -22.81 4.21 -12.58
N GLY A 431 -22.69 2.94 -12.17
CA GLY A 431 -22.85 1.81 -13.07
C GLY A 431 -24.33 1.47 -13.33
N PRO A 432 -24.65 0.79 -14.45
CA PRO A 432 -26.01 0.38 -14.78
C PRO A 432 -26.57 -0.68 -13.81
N GLY A 433 -25.71 -1.48 -13.18
CA GLY A 433 -26.09 -2.54 -12.22
C GLY A 433 -26.35 -2.05 -10.79
N GLY A 434 -26.30 -0.74 -10.52
CA GLY A 434 -26.35 -0.21 -9.16
C GLY A 434 -25.05 -0.42 -8.38
N GLY A 435 -25.14 -0.45 -7.05
CA GLY A 435 -24.01 -0.57 -6.11
C GLY A 435 -23.78 0.70 -5.29
N GLY A 436 -22.55 0.95 -4.84
CA GLY A 436 -22.22 2.19 -4.17
C GLY A 436 -20.74 2.60 -4.19
N PHE A 437 -20.43 3.58 -3.34
CA PHE A 437 -19.11 4.15 -3.14
C PHE A 437 -18.62 3.95 -1.71
N TRP A 438 -17.35 3.63 -1.58
CA TRP A 438 -16.64 3.54 -0.31
C TRP A 438 -15.87 4.82 -0.04
N ILE A 439 -16.04 5.39 1.16
CA ILE A 439 -15.23 6.52 1.61
C ILE A 439 -14.60 6.26 2.97
N ALA A 440 -13.30 6.56 3.08
CA ALA A 440 -12.58 6.49 4.34
C ALA A 440 -11.44 7.54 4.39
N PRO A 441 -11.77 8.84 4.38
CA PRO A 441 -10.76 9.92 4.28
C PRO A 441 -9.81 9.98 5.48
N HIS A 442 -10.15 9.31 6.59
CA HIS A 442 -9.36 9.26 7.81
C HIS A 442 -8.24 8.21 7.79
N TRP A 443 -8.24 7.28 6.82
CA TRP A 443 -7.12 6.36 6.60
C TRP A 443 -6.12 6.94 5.60
N TRP A 444 -4.83 6.78 5.88
CA TRP A 444 -3.77 7.39 5.06
C TRP A 444 -3.49 6.59 3.77
N PHE A 445 -3.75 5.29 3.78
CA PHE A 445 -3.53 4.37 2.67
C PHE A 445 -4.76 4.24 1.74
N VAL A 446 -5.92 4.76 2.15
CA VAL A 446 -7.07 4.92 1.27
C VAL A 446 -6.92 6.25 0.55
N GLU A 447 -6.57 6.20 -0.74
CA GLU A 447 -6.20 7.42 -1.48
C GLU A 447 -7.41 8.24 -1.94
N GLY A 448 -8.56 7.62 -2.22
CA GLY A 448 -9.73 8.30 -2.78
C GLY A 448 -11.04 7.53 -2.55
N VAL A 449 -12.10 7.97 -3.24
CA VAL A 449 -13.41 7.31 -3.22
C VAL A 449 -13.31 6.02 -4.05
N GLY A 450 -13.55 4.86 -3.45
CA GLY A 450 -13.61 3.60 -4.20
C GLY A 450 -15.01 3.36 -4.75
N ARG A 451 -15.14 2.90 -6.00
CA ARG A 451 -16.40 2.34 -6.50
C ARG A 451 -16.45 0.86 -6.16
N GLU A 452 -17.58 0.40 -5.67
CA GLU A 452 -17.86 -1.03 -5.64
C GLU A 452 -18.20 -1.50 -7.06
N ASP A 453 -17.33 -2.31 -7.67
CA ASP A 453 -17.61 -2.88 -8.99
C ASP A 453 -18.64 -4.01 -8.86
N SER A 454 -19.68 -3.97 -9.69
CA SER A 454 -20.69 -5.04 -9.80
C SER A 454 -20.14 -6.29 -10.49
N ASP A 455 -19.10 -6.13 -11.31
CA ASP A 455 -18.61 -7.15 -12.24
C ASP A 455 -17.41 -7.88 -11.64
N ALA A 456 -17.69 -8.71 -10.64
CA ALA A 456 -16.74 -9.49 -9.86
C ALA A 456 -16.04 -10.63 -10.62
N THR A 457 -15.96 -10.58 -11.96
CA THR A 457 -15.19 -11.56 -12.73
C THR A 457 -13.68 -11.30 -12.68
N GLY A 458 -13.26 -10.12 -12.22
CA GLY A 458 -11.85 -9.84 -11.90
C GLY A 458 -11.60 -9.94 -10.40
N GLU A 459 -11.27 -11.13 -9.88
CA GLU A 459 -10.93 -11.34 -8.46
C GLU A 459 -9.72 -10.50 -7.98
N ASP A 460 -8.95 -9.88 -8.89
CA ASP A 460 -7.67 -9.24 -8.57
C ASP A 460 -7.59 -7.71 -8.81
N SER A 461 -8.66 -7.06 -9.26
CA SER A 461 -8.62 -5.61 -9.52
C SER A 461 -9.04 -4.80 -8.30
N ALA A 462 -8.11 -4.03 -7.74
CA ALA A 462 -8.43 -3.02 -6.73
C ALA A 462 -9.54 -2.08 -7.25
N PRO A 463 -10.54 -1.73 -6.42
CA PRO A 463 -11.68 -0.95 -6.85
C PRO A 463 -11.22 0.36 -7.49
N PRO A 464 -11.75 0.73 -8.67
CA PRO A 464 -11.31 1.93 -9.36
C PRO A 464 -11.52 3.14 -8.47
N LEU A 465 -10.44 3.87 -8.22
CA LEU A 465 -10.49 5.11 -7.47
C LEU A 465 -11.14 6.20 -8.32
N VAL A 466 -12.21 6.79 -7.80
CA VAL A 466 -13.01 7.78 -8.49
C VAL A 466 -12.65 9.19 -8.04
N GLY A 467 -12.23 10.02 -8.98
CA GLY A 467 -11.89 11.41 -8.75
C GLY A 467 -10.47 11.62 -8.16
N PRO A 468 -10.17 12.84 -7.69
CA PRO A 468 -8.85 13.16 -7.15
C PRO A 468 -8.66 12.51 -5.77
N PRO A 469 -7.40 12.30 -5.34
CA PRO A 469 -7.13 11.75 -4.03
C PRO A 469 -7.60 12.68 -2.90
N TYR A 470 -7.93 12.12 -1.73
CA TYR A 470 -8.39 12.86 -0.55
C TYR A 470 -7.42 13.96 -0.14
N SER A 471 -6.11 13.74 -0.26
CA SER A 471 -5.09 14.74 0.07
C SER A 471 -5.15 16.00 -0.81
N ARG A 472 -5.76 15.91 -2.00
CA ARG A 472 -5.99 17.04 -2.92
C ARG A 472 -7.34 17.70 -2.69
N ALA A 473 -8.37 16.93 -2.35
CA ALA A 473 -9.74 17.43 -2.18
C ALA A 473 -10.06 17.92 -0.75
N ILE A 474 -9.40 17.36 0.26
CA ILE A 474 -9.66 17.59 1.69
C ILE A 474 -8.35 18.01 2.36
N PRO A 475 -8.28 19.22 2.96
CA PRO A 475 -7.09 19.67 3.68
C PRO A 475 -6.70 18.68 4.80
N GLY A 476 -5.39 18.56 5.08
CA GLY A 476 -4.89 17.61 6.09
C GLY A 476 -5.55 17.75 7.47
N ARG A 477 -5.84 18.97 7.91
CA ARG A 477 -6.56 19.22 9.18
C ARG A 477 -8.01 18.72 9.18
N ALA A 478 -8.70 18.86 8.05
CA ALA A 478 -10.05 18.33 7.88
C ALA A 478 -10.05 16.80 7.89
N ARG A 479 -9.02 16.15 7.34
CA ARG A 479 -8.84 14.70 7.47
C ARG A 479 -8.53 14.27 8.91
N GLN A 480 -7.72 15.03 9.63
CA GLN A 480 -7.42 14.75 11.05
C GLN A 480 -8.67 14.90 11.94
N HIS A 481 -9.51 15.89 11.67
CA HIS A 481 -10.80 16.02 12.35
C HIS A 481 -11.73 14.86 11.98
N ALA A 482 -11.80 14.47 10.70
CA ALA A 482 -12.53 13.27 10.29
C ALA A 482 -12.02 12.01 11.02
N HIS A 483 -10.70 11.87 11.18
CA HIS A 483 -10.11 10.79 11.96
C HIS A 483 -10.52 10.83 13.43
N ALA A 484 -10.48 12.01 14.07
CA ALA A 484 -10.91 12.14 15.47
C ALA A 484 -12.39 11.75 15.64
N VAL A 485 -13.28 12.28 14.79
CA VAL A 485 -14.72 12.03 14.83
C VAL A 485 -15.03 10.57 14.55
N LEU A 486 -14.55 10.02 13.43
CA LEU A 486 -14.91 8.68 12.98
C LEU A 486 -14.31 7.60 13.88
N ARG A 487 -13.08 7.77 14.38
CA ARG A 487 -12.50 6.83 15.34
C ARG A 487 -13.24 6.84 16.67
N ALA A 488 -13.65 8.01 17.16
CA ALA A 488 -14.38 8.14 18.40
C ALA A 488 -15.78 7.52 18.31
N THR A 489 -16.46 7.69 17.18
CA THR A 489 -17.78 7.08 16.92
C THR A 489 -17.70 5.63 16.43
N GLN A 490 -16.48 5.07 16.34
CA GLN A 490 -16.19 3.72 15.86
C GLN A 490 -16.68 3.44 14.43
N ILE A 491 -16.65 4.43 13.54
CA ILE A 491 -16.96 4.26 12.12
C ILE A 491 -15.63 4.16 11.36
N ASP A 492 -15.32 2.98 10.85
CA ASP A 492 -14.05 2.73 10.15
C ASP A 492 -14.16 3.01 8.64
N MET A 493 -15.36 2.91 8.07
CA MET A 493 -15.64 3.19 6.68
C MET A 493 -17.11 3.61 6.49
N ILE A 494 -17.39 4.35 5.42
CA ILE A 494 -18.75 4.75 5.05
C ILE A 494 -19.04 4.22 3.64
N PHE A 495 -20.15 3.51 3.49
CA PHE A 495 -20.70 3.09 2.20
C PHE A 495 -21.84 4.02 1.80
N ILE A 496 -21.93 4.34 0.51
CA ILE A 496 -22.96 5.23 -0.02
C ILE A 496 -23.57 4.59 -1.26
N GLU A 497 -24.85 4.19 -1.18
CA GLU A 497 -25.59 3.60 -2.29
C GLU A 497 -25.79 4.61 -3.44
N ASP A 498 -25.79 4.09 -4.66
CA ASP A 498 -26.21 4.81 -5.85
C ASP A 498 -27.64 5.36 -5.70
N GLY A 499 -27.74 6.68 -5.60
CA GLY A 499 -29.02 7.37 -5.42
C GLY A 499 -29.05 8.26 -4.18
N VAL A 500 -28.16 8.02 -3.23
CA VAL A 500 -27.95 8.94 -2.11
C VAL A 500 -27.29 10.22 -2.61
N THR A 501 -27.98 11.34 -2.41
CA THR A 501 -27.41 12.66 -2.73
C THR A 501 -26.45 13.12 -1.64
N PHE A 502 -25.55 14.07 -1.97
CA PHE A 502 -24.68 14.67 -0.94
C PHE A 502 -25.48 15.30 0.21
N LYS A 503 -26.70 15.81 -0.03
CA LYS A 503 -27.55 16.33 1.05
C LYS A 503 -27.97 15.24 2.04
N GLY A 504 -28.20 14.02 1.56
CA GLY A 504 -28.47 12.86 2.41
C GLY A 504 -27.27 12.53 3.29
N LEU A 505 -26.09 12.40 2.67
CA LEU A 505 -24.84 12.17 3.41
C LEU A 505 -24.51 13.31 4.39
N ASP A 506 -24.69 14.58 4.00
CA ASP A 506 -24.44 15.74 4.87
C ASP A 506 -25.26 15.65 6.16
N ARG A 507 -26.52 15.24 6.10
CA ARG A 507 -27.35 15.03 7.30
C ARG A 507 -26.83 13.91 8.19
N VAL A 508 -26.46 12.77 7.59
CA VAL A 508 -25.89 11.64 8.31
C VAL A 508 -24.58 12.04 9.01
N LEU A 509 -23.68 12.73 8.29
CA LEU A 509 -22.42 13.19 8.87
C LEU A 509 -22.62 14.25 9.96
N ARG A 510 -23.67 15.07 9.89
CA ARG A 510 -24.02 16.01 10.98
C ARG A 510 -24.37 15.26 12.26
N VAL A 511 -25.21 14.22 12.17
CA VAL A 511 -25.54 13.35 13.30
C VAL A 511 -24.27 12.72 13.90
N VAL A 512 -23.37 12.20 13.06
CA VAL A 512 -22.09 11.65 13.54
C VAL A 512 -21.25 12.72 14.27
N THR A 513 -21.16 13.94 13.73
CA THR A 513 -20.42 15.03 14.39
C THR A 513 -21.09 15.50 15.66
N GLU A 514 -22.42 15.54 15.72
CA GLU A 514 -23.18 15.91 16.90
C GLU A 514 -23.00 14.89 18.02
N LEU A 515 -23.04 13.60 17.69
CA LEU A 515 -22.76 12.52 18.64
C LEU A 515 -21.35 12.66 19.25
N TYR A 516 -20.36 12.99 18.40
CA TYR A 516 -19.00 13.27 18.85
C TYR A 516 -18.92 14.49 19.77
N ASP A 517 -19.58 15.59 19.40
CA ASP A 517 -19.60 16.86 20.14
C ASP A 517 -20.25 16.68 21.52
N VAL A 518 -21.40 16.00 21.58
CA VAL A 518 -22.20 15.82 22.80
C VAL A 518 -21.53 14.86 23.79
N HIS A 519 -20.98 13.75 23.30
CA HIS A 519 -20.43 12.69 24.16
C HIS A 519 -18.90 12.74 24.31
N GLY A 520 -18.25 13.80 23.79
CA GLY A 520 -16.79 13.94 23.85
C GLY A 520 -16.04 12.76 23.21
N GLY A 521 -16.68 12.07 22.26
CA GLY A 521 -16.14 10.88 21.61
C GLY A 521 -16.13 9.59 22.44
N GLN A 522 -16.86 9.53 23.57
CA GLN A 522 -16.97 8.32 24.38
C GLN A 522 -18.06 7.35 23.90
N ARG A 523 -19.01 7.84 23.09
CA ARG A 523 -20.15 7.05 22.59
C ARG A 523 -19.93 6.62 21.15
N LYS A 524 -20.11 5.31 20.91
CA LYS A 524 -20.13 4.74 19.56
C LYS A 524 -21.41 5.13 18.83
N ALA A 525 -21.35 5.33 17.51
CA ALA A 525 -22.55 5.53 16.69
C ALA A 525 -23.35 4.23 16.60
N GLU A 526 -24.67 4.30 16.67
CA GLU A 526 -25.60 3.18 16.56
C GLU A 526 -26.72 3.55 15.59
N GLU A 527 -27.37 2.55 14.98
CA GLU A 527 -28.41 2.78 13.96
C GLU A 527 -29.54 3.67 14.46
N LEU A 528 -29.89 3.54 15.75
CA LEU A 528 -30.93 4.35 16.39
C LEU A 528 -30.64 5.85 16.36
N HIS A 529 -29.38 6.28 16.30
CA HIS A 529 -29.01 7.70 16.24
C HIS A 529 -29.40 8.34 14.90
N PHE A 530 -29.63 7.54 13.87
CA PHE A 530 -29.94 8.01 12.52
C PHE A 530 -31.43 7.90 12.17
N ARG A 531 -32.27 7.50 13.14
CA ARG A 531 -33.72 7.48 12.97
C ARG A 531 -34.24 8.89 12.68
N GLY A 532 -35.15 8.99 11.71
CA GLY A 532 -35.75 10.26 11.31
C GLY A 532 -34.89 11.12 10.38
N VAL A 533 -33.73 10.64 9.92
CA VAL A 533 -32.97 11.34 8.87
C VAL A 533 -33.70 11.18 7.53
N PRO A 534 -34.25 12.26 6.94
CA PRO A 534 -35.17 12.10 5.82
C PRO A 534 -34.46 11.67 4.53
N LYS A 535 -35.09 10.75 3.79
CA LYS A 535 -34.70 10.23 2.46
C LYS A 535 -33.50 9.28 2.42
N VAL A 536 -32.98 8.88 3.57
CA VAL A 536 -31.87 7.93 3.66
C VAL A 536 -32.16 6.92 4.77
N LYS A 537 -31.79 5.66 4.54
CA LYS A 537 -31.73 4.63 5.58
C LYS A 537 -30.27 4.41 5.94
N VAL A 538 -29.97 4.42 7.23
CA VAL A 538 -28.61 4.21 7.72
C VAL A 538 -28.57 2.88 8.46
N MET A 539 -27.62 2.03 8.09
CA MET A 539 -27.35 0.76 8.76
C MET A 539 -25.87 0.73 9.16
N ILE A 540 -25.54 0.12 10.29
CA ILE A 540 -24.17 0.00 10.77
C ILE A 540 -23.83 -1.47 10.87
N HIS A 541 -22.90 -1.92 10.03
CA HIS A 541 -22.48 -3.30 10.01
C HIS A 541 -21.10 -3.45 10.65
N GLU A 542 -20.99 -4.41 11.56
CA GLU A 542 -19.72 -4.81 12.15
C GLU A 542 -19.24 -6.08 11.44
N TYR A 543 -18.29 -5.95 10.51
CA TYR A 543 -17.63 -7.08 9.89
C TYR A 543 -16.59 -7.62 10.85
N GLU A 544 -16.73 -8.89 11.23
CA GLU A 544 -15.76 -9.62 12.04
C GLU A 544 -15.42 -10.96 11.40
N PRO A 545 -14.16 -11.43 11.51
CA PRO A 545 -13.77 -12.71 10.95
C PRO A 545 -14.67 -13.86 11.44
N GLY A 546 -15.24 -14.62 10.51
CA GLY A 546 -16.13 -15.74 10.81
C GLY A 546 -17.61 -15.38 11.01
N ASN A 547 -17.98 -14.11 10.88
CA ASN A 547 -19.37 -13.66 10.92
C ASN A 547 -19.73 -12.88 9.63
N PRO A 548 -19.93 -13.58 8.50
CA PRO A 548 -20.27 -12.92 7.24
C PRO A 548 -21.64 -12.24 7.35
N PHE A 549 -21.74 -11.02 6.82
CA PHE A 549 -23.00 -10.29 6.74
C PHE A 549 -24.00 -11.06 5.88
N ARG A 550 -25.27 -11.12 6.32
CA ARG A 550 -26.38 -11.67 5.56
C ARG A 550 -27.58 -10.73 5.63
N SER A 551 -28.04 -10.18 4.51
CA SER A 551 -29.27 -9.39 4.45
C SER A 551 -30.08 -9.67 3.20
N ASP A 552 -31.36 -9.95 3.39
CA ASP A 552 -32.28 -10.25 2.30
C ASP A 552 -32.70 -8.98 1.51
N ALA A 553 -32.62 -7.79 2.13
CA ALA A 553 -33.21 -6.55 1.60
C ALA A 553 -32.20 -5.59 0.95
N TYR A 554 -30.93 -5.65 1.36
CA TYR A 554 -29.89 -4.72 0.91
C TYR A 554 -28.71 -5.45 0.29
N PRO A 555 -28.15 -4.94 -0.83
CA PRO A 555 -27.04 -5.61 -1.50
C PRO A 555 -25.84 -5.76 -0.56
N GLU A 556 -25.29 -6.97 -0.54
CA GLU A 556 -24.16 -7.33 0.30
C GLU A 556 -22.86 -6.86 -0.34
N PRO A 557 -22.09 -6.02 0.36
CA PRO A 557 -20.81 -5.63 -0.14
C PRO A 557 -19.78 -6.73 0.08
N LYS A 558 -18.99 -7.01 -0.95
CA LYS A 558 -17.98 -8.06 -0.92
C LYS A 558 -16.79 -7.62 -0.10
N PHE A 559 -16.70 -8.11 1.13
CA PHE A 559 -15.54 -7.95 1.99
C PHE A 559 -14.72 -9.23 2.03
N ASP A 560 -13.43 -9.07 2.28
CA ASP A 560 -12.55 -10.20 2.60
C ASP A 560 -12.99 -10.81 3.95
N ASP A 561 -13.13 -12.13 4.00
CA ASP A 561 -13.61 -12.90 5.16
C ASP A 561 -12.79 -12.66 6.43
N LEU A 562 -11.53 -12.22 6.28
CA LEU A 562 -10.64 -11.95 7.41
C LEU A 562 -10.59 -10.47 7.82
N SER A 563 -11.32 -9.58 7.15
CA SER A 563 -11.32 -8.16 7.45
C SER A 563 -12.16 -7.83 8.70
N ARG A 564 -11.73 -6.81 9.43
CA ARG A 564 -12.44 -6.31 10.61
C ARG A 564 -12.68 -4.82 10.48
N VAL A 565 -13.92 -4.46 10.18
CA VAL A 565 -14.32 -3.10 9.83
C VAL A 565 -15.73 -2.82 10.29
N ARG A 566 -15.96 -1.65 10.87
CA ARG A 566 -17.30 -1.14 11.14
C ARG A 566 -17.72 -0.14 10.09
N VAL A 567 -18.71 -0.51 9.29
CA VAL A 567 -19.16 0.24 8.12
C VAL A 567 -20.47 0.94 8.40
N LEU A 568 -20.50 2.26 8.19
CA LEU A 568 -21.73 3.05 8.15
C LEU A 568 -22.30 2.99 6.72
N HIS A 569 -23.33 2.20 6.50
CA HIS A 569 -24.03 2.16 5.23
C HIS A 569 -25.10 3.24 5.15
N VAL A 570 -25.06 4.01 4.06
CA VAL A 570 -26.06 5.03 3.75
C VAL A 570 -26.76 4.62 2.47
N PHE A 571 -27.99 4.14 2.63
CA PHE A 571 -28.88 3.72 1.55
C PHE A 571 -29.90 4.81 1.22
N ARG A 572 -30.43 4.76 0.01
CA ARG A 572 -31.61 5.53 -0.37
C ARG A 572 -32.81 4.89 0.31
N ASP A 573 -33.58 5.71 1.02
CA ASP A 573 -34.82 5.26 1.62
C ASP A 573 -35.84 4.87 0.52
N ARG A 574 -36.41 3.67 0.65
CA ARG A 574 -37.39 3.07 -0.27
C ARG A 574 -38.82 3.09 0.31
N GLY A 575 -39.01 3.60 1.53
CA GLY A 575 -40.34 3.89 2.11
C GLY A 575 -41.15 2.66 2.55
N GLY A 576 -40.54 1.49 2.75
CA GLY A 576 -41.27 0.23 2.99
C GLY A 576 -40.94 -0.56 4.27
N GLU A 577 -39.87 -0.24 4.99
CA GLU A 577 -39.35 -1.10 6.09
C GLU A 577 -38.71 -0.27 7.22
N GLU A 578 -39.49 0.61 7.85
CA GLU A 578 -39.21 0.98 9.24
C GLU A 578 -40.17 0.16 10.10
N GLU A 579 -39.69 -0.95 10.67
CA GLU A 579 -40.37 -1.48 11.85
C GLU A 579 -40.44 -0.32 12.85
N LEU A 580 -41.67 0.08 13.20
CA LEU A 580 -41.95 1.01 14.29
C LEU A 580 -41.57 0.31 15.60
N ILE A 581 -40.28 0.12 15.84
CA ILE A 581 -39.76 -0.33 17.12
C ILE A 581 -39.97 0.86 18.07
N GLU A 582 -40.92 0.69 18.98
CA GLU A 582 -41.19 1.63 20.06
C GLU A 582 -39.85 2.00 20.71
N PRO A 583 -39.46 3.29 20.71
CA PRO A 583 -38.16 3.68 21.24
C PRO A 583 -38.10 3.22 22.71
N PRO A 584 -37.03 2.54 23.15
CA PRO A 584 -36.92 2.17 24.56
C PRO A 584 -37.08 3.43 25.42
N PHE A 585 -38.11 3.42 26.25
CA PHE A 585 -38.57 4.54 27.10
C PHE A 585 -37.63 4.77 28.30
N ASP A 586 -36.32 4.67 28.10
CA ASP A 586 -35.31 4.93 29.13
C ASP A 586 -34.61 6.27 28.85
N PHE A 587 -35.03 7.30 29.59
CA PHE A 587 -34.50 8.66 29.53
C PHE A 587 -33.09 8.80 30.13
N SER A 588 -32.51 7.74 30.69
CA SER A 588 -31.09 7.76 31.06
C SER A 588 -30.15 7.74 29.83
N TRP A 589 -30.68 7.49 28.62
CA TRP A 589 -29.92 7.29 27.38
C TRP A 589 -30.24 8.21 26.18
N THR A 590 -31.20 9.14 26.31
CA THR A 590 -31.54 10.18 25.31
C THR A 590 -30.98 11.56 25.69
N PRO A 591 -30.58 12.40 24.71
CA PRO A 591 -29.82 13.62 24.96
C PRO A 591 -30.64 14.64 25.76
N ALA A 592 -29.97 15.39 26.63
CA ALA A 592 -30.57 16.56 27.25
C ALA A 592 -31.16 17.47 26.16
N PRO A 593 -32.41 17.94 26.28
CA PRO A 593 -32.95 18.91 25.35
C PRO A 593 -32.02 20.13 25.35
N ALA A 594 -31.61 20.57 24.16
CA ALA A 594 -30.96 21.87 24.03
C ALA A 594 -31.90 22.90 24.66
N LEU A 595 -31.44 23.58 25.71
CA LEU A 595 -32.09 24.81 26.15
C LEU A 595 -32.05 25.76 24.96
N VAL A 596 -33.20 25.90 24.30
CA VAL A 596 -33.50 27.07 23.49
C VAL A 596 -33.51 28.24 24.47
N GLY A 597 -32.42 28.99 24.47
CA GLY A 597 -32.25 30.26 25.19
C GLY A 597 -31.56 31.23 24.25
#